data_AF-M6VXB9-F1
#
_entry.id   AF-M6VXB9-F1
#
_cell.length_a   1.000
_cell.length_b   1.000
_cell.length_c   1.000
_cell.angle_alpha   90.00
_cell.angle_beta   90.00
_cell.angle_gamma   90.00
#
_symmetry.space_group_name_H-M   'P 1'
#
loop_
_entity.id
_entity.type
_entity.pdbx_description
1 polymer ?
#
loop_
_entity_poly.entity_id
_entity_poly.type
_entity_poly.pdbx_seq_one_letter_code
_entity_poly.pdbx_strand_id
1 'polypeptide(L)' 'MKKRFKELIKKYHPDINKDGLEMTQRIIASYNFLIMRMN' A
#
# COMPACT_ATOMS: atom_id res chain seq x y z
N MET A 1 2.88 10.61 5.32
CA MET A 1 2.30 9.53 4.49
C MET A 1 3.25 8.35 4.21
N LYS A 2 4.49 8.60 3.76
CA LYS A 2 5.46 7.53 3.38
C LYS A 2 5.72 6.47 4.46
N LYS A 3 5.74 6.83 5.76
CA LYS A 3 5.94 5.89 6.88
C LYS A 3 4.80 4.87 7.00
N ARG A 4 3.54 5.34 7.06
CA ARG A 4 2.34 4.50 7.17
C ARG A 4 2.18 3.58 5.95
N PHE A 5 2.47 4.07 4.75
CA PHE A 5 2.48 3.27 3.54
C PHE A 5 3.45 2.08 3.65
N LYS A 6 4.70 2.33 4.07
CA LYS A 6 5.70 1.27 4.27
C LYS A 6 5.28 0.24 5.30
N GLU A 7 4.64 0.66 6.40
CA GLU A 7 4.12 -0.25 7.43
C GLU A 7 3.03 -1.17 6.87
N LEU A 8 2.11 -0.62 6.05
CA LEU A 8 1.04 -1.39 5.44
C LEU A 8 1.57 -2.39 4.40
N ILE A 9 2.51 -1.99 3.54
CA ILE A 9 3.13 -2.90 2.58
C ILE A 9 3.84 -4.05 3.30
N LYS A 10 4.63 -3.77 4.34
CA LYS A 10 5.27 -4.84 5.14
C LYS A 10 4.29 -5.81 5.78
N LYS A 11 3.05 -5.40 6.04
CA LYS A 11 2.03 -6.24 6.67
C LYS A 11 1.26 -7.10 5.66
N TYR A 12 1.03 -6.58 4.46
CA TYR A 12 0.10 -7.17 3.50
C TYR A 12 0.75 -7.65 2.20
N HIS A 13 2.05 -7.40 1.96
CA HIS A 13 2.69 -7.86 0.72
C HIS A 13 2.56 -9.38 0.55
N PRO A 14 2.25 -9.89 -0.67
CA PRO A 14 2.08 -11.31 -0.94
C PRO A 14 3.23 -12.21 -0.48
N ASP A 15 4.47 -11.69 -0.50
CA ASP A 15 5.66 -12.40 -0.01
C ASP A 15 5.60 -12.73 1.50
N ILE A 16 4.81 -11.98 2.26
CA ILE A 16 4.66 -12.12 3.73
C ILE A 16 3.28 -12.69 4.06
N ASN A 17 2.24 -12.24 3.35
CA ASN A 17 0.87 -12.69 3.49
C ASN A 17 0.35 -13.14 2.13
N LYS A 18 0.29 -14.46 1.89
CA LYS A 18 -0.06 -15.06 0.59
C LYS A 18 -1.40 -14.58 0.03
N ASP A 19 -2.34 -14.18 0.89
CA ASP A 19 -3.67 -13.67 0.51
C ASP A 19 -3.72 -12.13 0.40
N GLY A 20 -2.58 -11.46 0.63
CA GLY A 20 -2.49 -10.01 0.76
C GLY A 20 -2.35 -9.25 -0.56
N LEU A 21 -2.40 -9.92 -1.71
CA LEU A 21 -2.28 -9.30 -3.04
C LEU A 21 -3.29 -8.19 -3.25
N GLU A 22 -4.59 -8.48 -3.03
CA GLU A 22 -5.66 -7.50 -3.25
C GLU A 22 -5.53 -6.29 -2.31
N MET A 23 -5.21 -6.54 -1.04
CA MET A 23 -5.03 -5.48 -0.06
C MET A 23 -3.81 -4.60 -0.41
N THR A 24 -2.71 -5.21 -0.85
CA THR A 24 -1.51 -4.50 -1.29
C THR A 24 -1.81 -3.59 -2.48
N GLN A 25 -2.57 -4.08 -3.47
CA GLN A 25 -2.99 -3.28 -4.62
C GLN A 25 -3.85 -2.07 -4.20
N ARG A 26 -4.82 -2.26 -3.30
CA ARG A 26 -5.66 -1.17 -2.75
C ARG A 26 -4.82 -0.10 -2.03
N ILE A 27 -3.82 -0.52 -1.24
CA ILE A 27 -2.91 0.38 -0.52
C ILE A 27 -2.08 1.22 -1.50
N ILE A 28 -1.53 0.59 -2.55
CA ILE A 28 -0.75 1.28 -3.58
C ILE A 28 -1.62 2.29 -4.34
N ALA A 29 -2.80 1.88 -4.80
CA ALA A 29 -3.71 2.76 -5.53
C ALA A 29 -4.11 3.99 -4.70
N SER A 30 -4.45 3.79 -3.42
CA SER A 30 -4.81 4.88 -2.50
C SER A 30 -3.63 5.84 -2.26
N TYR A 31 -2.42 5.32 -2.10
CA TYR A 31 -1.22 6.14 -1.92
C TYR A 31 -0.92 6.99 -3.15
N ASN A 32 -0.99 6.40 -4.35
CA ASN A 32 -0.75 7.10 -5.61
C ASN A 32 -1.78 8.20 -5.83
N PHE A 33 -3.07 7.92 -5.57
CA PHE A 33 -4.13 8.93 -5.66
C PHE A 33 -3.87 10.14 -4.76
N LEU A 34 -3.46 9.90 -3.51
CA LEU A 34 -3.15 10.99 -2.57
C LEU A 34 -1.92 11.79 -2.99
N ILE A 35 -0.88 11.13 -3.50
CA ILE A 35 0.31 11.82 -4.05
C ILE A 35 -0.10 12.71 -5.23
N MET A 36 -0.90 12.20 -6.16
CA MET A 36 -1.37 12.97 -7.33
C MET A 36 -2.24 14.17 -6.96
N ARG A 37 -3.01 14.09 -5.86
CA ARG A 37 -3.88 15.17 -5.38
C ARG A 37 -3.15 16.25 -4.58
N MET A 38 -1.95 15.95 -4.11
CA MET A 38 -1.12 16.86 -3.30
C MET A 38 -0.05 17.60 -4.12
N ASN A 39 0.02 17.31 -5.42
CA ASN A 39 0.97 17.86 -6.38
C ASN A 39 0.23 18.83 -7.30
#